data_AF-A0A7J6S2I6-F1
#
_entry.id   AF-A0A7J6S2I6-F1
#
_cell.length_a   1.000
_cell.length_b   1.000
_cell.length_c   1.000
_cell.angle_alpha   90.00
_cell.angle_beta   90.00
_cell.angle_gamma   90.00
#
_symmetry.space_group_name_H-M   'P 1'
#
loop_
_entity.id
_entity.type
_entity.pdbx_description
1 polymer ?
#
loop_
_entity_poly.entity_id
_entity_poly.type
_entity_poly.pdbx_seq_one_letter_code
_entity_poly.pdbx_strand_id
1 'polypeptide(L)'
;VASSRGLAPAYQKAVSEYTAAVEAAGKGKTIVDENAVVLSCSSVKGSYIGRSARVVNSKIRDSALLEGNHVEDCSLTTAILQKEAGVESFGVVEGATLCPTVHVERHGKVFDSIVGPCSGIAEGEVTASLVGPFVGFHHQALLIACFWPAGRGNIGYGANVGSNHTGKAPDQENCPGEGTFFGLATNIKYPCNLVDSPYSLIATGISCLPQAIGLPFSLVNESTECIAGLSPAINEVTPGWMLSDNMYSLYRNEAKFESRQGNLPKDGVMYQYSVFRPDIMDRVVKARDILKAADPKDTKLRDAKGQPVFTDKQIRILGKNWMHESARLTAVKTYTTFLQWYAIRGLWRRLSSDEKKMSTGRPEDAAKMVSL
;
A
#
# COMPACT_ATOMS: atom_id res chain seq x y z
N VAL A 1 -1.68 4.86 -17.87
CA VAL A 1 -2.60 4.98 -19.01
C VAL A 1 -2.90 6.47 -19.19
N ALA A 2 -2.20 7.13 -20.11
CA ALA A 2 -2.47 8.53 -20.42
C ALA A 2 -3.80 8.58 -21.18
N SER A 3 -4.81 9.26 -20.63
CA SER A 3 -6.06 9.50 -21.35
C SER A 3 -5.74 10.38 -22.56
N SER A 4 -5.97 9.86 -23.76
CA SER A 4 -5.97 10.72 -24.95
C SER A 4 -7.08 11.74 -24.74
N ARG A 5 -6.75 13.03 -24.69
CA ARG A 5 -7.69 14.13 -24.37
C ARG A 5 -8.97 14.14 -25.23
N GLY A 6 -8.95 13.50 -26.41
CA GLY A 6 -10.13 13.35 -27.28
C GLY A 6 -11.16 12.29 -26.84
N LEU A 7 -10.81 11.32 -25.98
CA LEU A 7 -11.74 10.29 -25.49
C LEU A 7 -12.56 10.75 -24.27
N ALA A 8 -12.13 11.81 -23.58
CA ALA A 8 -12.79 12.27 -22.35
C ALA A 8 -14.22 12.80 -22.59
N PRO A 9 -14.51 13.62 -23.62
CA PRO A 9 -15.88 14.10 -23.86
C PRO A 9 -16.84 12.98 -24.27
N ALA A 10 -16.38 12.03 -25.10
CA ALA A 10 -17.19 10.89 -25.52
C ALA A 10 -17.51 9.96 -24.33
N TYR A 11 -16.52 9.70 -23.47
CA TYR A 11 -16.73 8.94 -22.24
C TYR A 11 -17.69 9.65 -21.28
N GLN A 12 -17.51 10.94 -21.04
CA GLN A 12 -18.42 11.73 -20.19
C GLN A 12 -19.85 11.70 -20.73
N LYS A 13 -20.02 11.89 -22.05
CA LYS A 13 -21.33 11.79 -22.70
C LYS A 13 -21.95 10.42 -22.51
N ALA A 14 -21.21 9.34 -22.74
CA ALA A 14 -21.70 7.98 -22.56
C ALA A 14 -22.09 7.69 -21.10
N VAL A 15 -21.29 8.16 -20.13
CA VAL A 15 -21.62 8.06 -18.70
C VAL A 15 -22.89 8.84 -18.39
N SER A 16 -23.02 10.09 -18.86
CA SER A 16 -24.22 10.90 -18.63
C SER A 16 -25.47 10.29 -19.25
N GLU A 17 -25.40 9.79 -20.48
CA GLU A 17 -26.51 9.10 -21.15
C GLU A 17 -26.92 7.83 -20.40
N TYR A 18 -25.95 7.02 -19.97
CA TYR A 18 -26.19 5.84 -19.17
C TYR A 18 -26.84 6.18 -17.82
N THR A 19 -26.29 7.16 -17.09
CA THR A 19 -26.85 7.62 -15.82
C THR A 19 -28.26 8.15 -15.99
N ALA A 20 -28.53 8.97 -17.01
CA ALA A 20 -29.86 9.47 -17.30
C ALA A 20 -30.86 8.35 -17.63
N ALA A 21 -30.43 7.34 -18.39
CA ALA A 21 -31.24 6.17 -18.69
C ALA A 21 -31.56 5.35 -17.43
N VAL A 22 -30.58 5.14 -16.54
CA VAL A 22 -30.77 4.46 -15.25
C VAL A 22 -31.72 5.25 -14.34
N GLU A 23 -31.54 6.58 -14.25
CA GLU A 23 -32.43 7.43 -13.47
C GLU A 23 -33.87 7.41 -14.01
N ALA A 24 -34.04 7.45 -15.33
CA ALA A 24 -35.34 7.36 -16.00
C ALA A 24 -36.00 5.97 -15.84
N ALA A 25 -35.21 4.89 -15.82
CA ALA A 25 -35.69 3.52 -15.59
C ALA A 25 -36.24 3.30 -14.17
N GLY A 26 -35.86 4.16 -13.22
CA GLY A 26 -36.47 4.25 -11.90
C GLY A 26 -35.47 4.53 -10.81
N LYS A 27 -35.04 5.79 -10.70
CA LYS A 27 -34.28 6.32 -9.57
C LYS A 27 -34.93 5.89 -8.24
N GLY A 28 -34.12 5.29 -7.36
CA GLY A 28 -34.57 4.81 -6.05
C GLY A 28 -35.25 3.43 -6.04
N LYS A 29 -35.42 2.77 -7.20
CA LYS A 29 -35.85 1.36 -7.22
C LYS A 29 -34.74 0.45 -6.68
N THR A 30 -35.16 -0.60 -5.98
CA THR A 30 -34.29 -1.72 -5.62
C THR A 30 -34.42 -2.80 -6.70
N ILE A 31 -33.28 -3.26 -7.22
CA ILE A 31 -33.20 -4.34 -8.21
C ILE A 31 -32.49 -5.51 -7.55
N VAL A 32 -33.09 -6.70 -7.63
CA VAL A 32 -32.53 -7.95 -7.14
C VAL A 32 -32.39 -8.89 -8.34
N ASP A 33 -31.17 -9.27 -8.64
CA ASP A 33 -30.81 -10.06 -9.82
C ASP A 33 -30.91 -11.57 -9.55
N GLU A 34 -30.69 -12.38 -10.59
CA GLU A 34 -30.83 -13.84 -10.58
C GLU A 34 -29.99 -14.50 -9.47
N ASN A 35 -30.58 -15.46 -8.76
CA ASN A 35 -29.94 -16.23 -7.68
C ASN A 35 -29.44 -15.39 -6.49
N ALA A 36 -29.75 -14.09 -6.43
CA ALA A 36 -29.46 -13.28 -5.25
C ALA A 36 -30.35 -13.70 -4.06
N VAL A 37 -29.78 -13.65 -2.86
CA VAL A 37 -30.46 -14.00 -1.61
C VAL A 37 -30.54 -12.76 -0.72
N VAL A 38 -31.75 -12.35 -0.35
CA VAL A 38 -31.99 -11.25 0.60
C VAL A 38 -32.83 -11.78 1.76
N LEU A 39 -32.26 -11.85 2.95
CA LEU A 39 -32.90 -12.43 4.13
C LEU A 39 -32.79 -11.52 5.35
N SER A 40 -33.89 -11.38 6.10
CA SER A 40 -33.93 -10.66 7.39
C SER A 40 -33.37 -9.24 7.36
N CYS A 41 -33.34 -8.60 6.19
CA CYS A 41 -32.79 -7.25 6.05
C CYS A 41 -33.79 -6.21 6.55
N SER A 42 -33.33 -5.28 7.38
CA SER A 42 -34.20 -4.23 7.94
C SER A 42 -34.64 -3.21 6.88
N SER A 43 -33.82 -2.98 5.85
CA SER A 43 -34.13 -2.08 4.74
C SER A 43 -33.17 -2.30 3.57
N VAL A 44 -33.71 -2.42 2.35
CA VAL A 44 -32.95 -2.39 1.09
C VAL A 44 -33.63 -1.40 0.14
N LYS A 45 -33.01 -0.24 -0.10
CA LYS A 45 -33.63 0.87 -0.86
C LYS A 45 -32.67 1.41 -1.91
N GLY A 46 -33.17 1.72 -3.12
CA GLY A 46 -32.37 2.33 -4.19
C GLY A 46 -31.13 1.55 -4.59
N SER A 47 -31.12 0.24 -4.36
CA SER A 47 -29.90 -0.56 -4.44
C SER A 47 -29.99 -1.66 -5.49
N TYR A 48 -28.85 -1.99 -6.09
CA TYR A 48 -28.70 -3.15 -6.97
C TYR A 48 -28.05 -4.29 -6.19
N ILE A 49 -28.73 -5.44 -6.13
CA ILE A 49 -28.24 -6.68 -5.54
C ILE A 49 -27.96 -7.66 -6.68
N GLY A 50 -26.70 -7.77 -7.06
CA GLY A 50 -26.25 -8.51 -8.24
C GLY A 50 -26.36 -10.03 -8.12
N ARG A 51 -26.14 -10.70 -9.24
CA ARG A 51 -26.23 -12.16 -9.38
C ARG A 51 -25.45 -12.90 -8.29
N SER A 52 -26.10 -13.89 -7.68
CA SER A 52 -25.54 -14.73 -6.62
C SER A 52 -25.04 -13.97 -5.38
N ALA A 53 -25.36 -12.69 -5.22
CA ALA A 53 -25.04 -11.95 -4.01
C ALA A 53 -25.90 -12.45 -2.85
N ARG A 54 -25.32 -12.54 -1.65
CA ARG A 54 -26.00 -12.92 -0.43
C ARG A 54 -26.00 -11.76 0.55
N VAL A 55 -27.20 -11.30 0.92
CA VAL A 55 -27.43 -10.21 1.85
C VAL A 55 -28.30 -10.69 3.01
N VAL A 56 -27.75 -10.67 4.21
CA VAL A 56 -28.44 -11.16 5.42
C VAL A 56 -28.35 -10.14 6.55
N ASN A 57 -29.47 -9.93 7.25
CA ASN A 57 -29.55 -9.08 8.45
C ASN A 57 -28.89 -7.69 8.31
N SER A 58 -28.99 -7.09 7.12
CA SER A 58 -28.24 -5.89 6.77
C SER A 58 -29.15 -4.73 6.38
N LYS A 59 -28.59 -3.52 6.40
CA LYS A 59 -29.23 -2.30 5.91
C LYS A 59 -28.47 -1.79 4.70
N ILE A 60 -29.15 -1.70 3.56
CA ILE A 60 -28.55 -1.25 2.30
C ILE A 60 -29.35 -0.08 1.74
N ARG A 61 -28.64 0.98 1.36
CA ARG A 61 -29.22 2.17 0.73
C ARG A 61 -28.33 2.69 -0.40
N ASP A 62 -28.91 2.94 -1.56
CA ASP A 62 -28.24 3.60 -2.69
C ASP A 62 -26.92 2.94 -3.09
N SER A 63 -26.83 1.61 -2.93
CA SER A 63 -25.59 0.84 -3.12
C SER A 63 -25.71 -0.17 -4.27
N ALA A 64 -24.58 -0.49 -4.89
CA ALA A 64 -24.48 -1.51 -5.92
C ALA A 64 -23.58 -2.65 -5.44
N LEU A 65 -24.16 -3.83 -5.26
CA LEU A 65 -23.46 -5.08 -5.00
C LEU A 65 -23.41 -5.81 -6.34
N LEU A 66 -22.21 -6.06 -6.85
CA LEU A 66 -21.99 -6.83 -8.07
C LEU A 66 -22.07 -8.34 -7.79
N GLU A 67 -21.40 -9.15 -8.62
CA GLU A 67 -21.49 -10.61 -8.58
C GLU A 67 -20.76 -11.19 -7.35
N GLY A 68 -21.40 -12.16 -6.70
CA GLY A 68 -20.76 -12.99 -5.66
C GLY A 68 -20.45 -12.26 -4.34
N ASN A 69 -21.06 -11.10 -4.09
CA ASN A 69 -20.84 -10.40 -2.83
C ASN A 69 -21.52 -11.10 -1.66
N HIS A 70 -20.83 -11.14 -0.51
CA HIS A 70 -21.39 -11.64 0.75
C HIS A 70 -21.45 -10.52 1.78
N VAL A 71 -22.66 -10.25 2.27
CA VAL A 71 -23.01 -9.08 3.07
C VAL A 71 -23.87 -9.54 4.25
N GLU A 72 -23.34 -9.46 5.46
CA GLU A 72 -23.98 -10.01 6.65
C GLU A 72 -23.78 -9.11 7.89
N ASP A 73 -24.87 -8.87 8.62
CA ASP A 73 -24.88 -8.05 9.85
C ASP A 73 -24.28 -6.64 9.67
N CYS A 74 -24.53 -5.95 8.56
CA CYS A 74 -23.80 -4.72 8.21
C CYS A 74 -24.66 -3.55 7.73
N SER A 75 -24.03 -2.40 7.52
CA SER A 75 -24.66 -1.18 6.98
C SER A 75 -23.90 -0.63 5.78
N LEU A 76 -24.58 -0.54 4.63
CA LEU A 76 -24.05 0.00 3.38
C LEU A 76 -24.87 1.21 2.92
N THR A 77 -24.22 2.34 2.65
CA THR A 77 -24.86 3.55 2.09
C THR A 77 -24.02 4.15 0.98
N THR A 78 -24.55 4.29 -0.24
CA THR A 78 -23.77 4.85 -1.37
C THR A 78 -22.47 4.06 -1.60
N ALA A 79 -22.54 2.74 -1.51
CA ALA A 79 -21.38 1.85 -1.62
C ALA A 79 -21.40 1.06 -2.92
N ILE A 80 -20.22 0.81 -3.50
CA ILE A 80 -20.04 -0.08 -4.65
C ILE A 80 -19.16 -1.25 -4.21
N LEU A 81 -19.71 -2.46 -4.20
CA LEU A 81 -18.96 -3.69 -3.94
C LEU A 81 -18.69 -4.38 -5.27
N GLN A 82 -17.42 -4.47 -5.65
CA GLN A 82 -17.02 -5.22 -6.84
C GLN A 82 -16.97 -6.73 -6.56
N LYS A 83 -16.78 -7.50 -7.63
CA LYS A 83 -16.85 -8.97 -7.63
C LYS A 83 -16.12 -9.61 -6.44
N GLU A 84 -16.80 -10.50 -5.72
CA GLU A 84 -16.29 -11.20 -4.52
C GLU A 84 -15.87 -10.30 -3.34
N ALA A 85 -16.19 -9.00 -3.34
CA ALA A 85 -16.02 -8.17 -2.14
C ALA A 85 -17.06 -8.55 -1.07
N GLY A 86 -16.71 -8.43 0.21
CA GLY A 86 -17.58 -8.78 1.32
C GLY A 86 -17.58 -7.75 2.44
N VAL A 87 -18.73 -7.61 3.10
CA VAL A 87 -18.89 -6.76 4.30
C VAL A 87 -19.65 -7.55 5.36
N GLU A 88 -18.98 -7.86 6.46
CA GLU A 88 -19.47 -8.81 7.46
C GLU A 88 -19.27 -8.29 8.88
N SER A 89 -19.93 -8.93 9.85
CA SER A 89 -19.64 -8.75 11.27
C SER A 89 -19.64 -7.27 11.70
N PHE A 90 -20.75 -6.57 11.45
CA PHE A 90 -20.94 -5.15 11.80
C PHE A 90 -20.05 -4.17 11.03
N GLY A 91 -19.59 -4.55 9.84
CA GLY A 91 -18.92 -3.63 8.92
C GLY A 91 -19.81 -2.45 8.51
N VAL A 92 -19.20 -1.28 8.31
CA VAL A 92 -19.87 -0.05 7.85
C VAL A 92 -19.16 0.48 6.62
N VAL A 93 -19.89 0.68 5.54
CA VAL A 93 -19.33 1.22 4.29
C VAL A 93 -20.23 2.33 3.78
N GLU A 94 -19.67 3.52 3.63
CA GLU A 94 -20.39 4.71 3.17
C GLU A 94 -19.59 5.51 2.13
N GLY A 95 -20.22 5.87 1.01
CA GLY A 95 -19.58 6.69 -0.03
C GLY A 95 -18.34 6.04 -0.67
N ALA A 96 -18.22 4.72 -0.63
CA ALA A 96 -16.98 4.02 -0.90
C ALA A 96 -17.09 2.93 -1.99
N THR A 97 -15.97 2.65 -2.64
CA THR A 97 -15.84 1.53 -3.60
C THR A 97 -14.88 0.49 -3.05
N LEU A 98 -15.38 -0.75 -2.91
CA LEU A 98 -14.58 -1.91 -2.57
C LEU A 98 -14.26 -2.68 -3.85
N CYS A 99 -12.99 -2.71 -4.24
CA CYS A 99 -12.52 -3.47 -5.40
C CYS A 99 -12.59 -5.00 -5.13
N PRO A 100 -12.31 -5.87 -6.12
CA PRO A 100 -12.59 -7.29 -5.99
C PRO A 100 -11.84 -7.92 -4.82
N THR A 101 -12.48 -8.88 -4.16
CA THR A 101 -11.93 -9.63 -2.99
C THR A 101 -11.55 -8.75 -1.78
N VAL A 102 -12.04 -7.52 -1.71
CA VAL A 102 -11.90 -6.69 -0.50
C VAL A 102 -12.87 -7.19 0.55
N HIS A 103 -12.41 -7.26 1.80
CA HIS A 103 -13.25 -7.62 2.93
C HIS A 103 -13.23 -6.52 3.99
N VAL A 104 -14.41 -6.10 4.45
CA VAL A 104 -14.60 -5.22 5.60
C VAL A 104 -15.30 -6.04 6.67
N GLU A 105 -14.67 -6.24 7.82
CA GLU A 105 -15.14 -7.20 8.81
C GLU A 105 -14.88 -6.70 10.24
N ARG A 106 -15.52 -7.34 11.23
CA ARG A 106 -15.32 -7.10 12.66
C ARG A 106 -15.37 -5.62 13.03
N HIS A 107 -16.47 -4.94 12.73
CA HIS A 107 -16.63 -3.49 12.92
C HIS A 107 -15.68 -2.59 12.11
N GLY A 108 -15.08 -3.11 11.04
CA GLY A 108 -14.34 -2.30 10.07
C GLY A 108 -15.22 -1.20 9.47
N LYS A 109 -14.67 -0.01 9.28
CA LYS A 109 -15.38 1.15 8.73
C LYS A 109 -14.65 1.73 7.53
N VAL A 110 -15.39 2.01 6.46
CA VAL A 110 -14.86 2.61 5.24
C VAL A 110 -15.77 3.76 4.82
N PHE A 111 -15.22 4.97 4.74
CA PHE A 111 -15.93 6.20 4.38
C PHE A 111 -15.23 6.89 3.21
N ASP A 112 -15.96 7.32 2.20
CA ASP A 112 -15.46 8.20 1.12
C ASP A 112 -14.14 7.71 0.49
N SER A 113 -14.00 6.40 0.29
CA SER A 113 -12.72 5.77 -0.02
C SER A 113 -12.82 4.77 -1.16
N ILE A 114 -11.69 4.54 -1.84
CA ILE A 114 -11.51 3.44 -2.78
C ILE A 114 -10.52 2.46 -2.17
N VAL A 115 -11.00 1.25 -1.89
CA VAL A 115 -10.19 0.17 -1.33
C VAL A 115 -9.86 -0.81 -2.45
N GLY A 116 -8.58 -0.88 -2.78
CA GLY A 116 -7.99 -1.69 -3.84
C GLY A 116 -7.99 -3.18 -3.51
N PRO A 117 -7.86 -4.04 -4.55
CA PRO A 117 -8.12 -5.47 -4.44
C PRO A 117 -7.31 -6.19 -3.37
N CYS A 118 -7.85 -7.29 -2.84
CA CYS A 118 -7.20 -8.15 -1.86
C CYS A 118 -6.82 -7.47 -0.53
N SER A 119 -7.38 -6.29 -0.26
CA SER A 119 -7.19 -5.56 0.98
C SER A 119 -8.23 -6.01 2.01
N GLY A 120 -7.86 -5.99 3.29
CA GLY A 120 -8.74 -6.35 4.40
C GLY A 120 -8.80 -5.23 5.42
N ILE A 121 -10.00 -4.72 5.70
CA ILE A 121 -10.26 -3.70 6.70
C ILE A 121 -10.99 -4.35 7.88
N ALA A 122 -10.23 -4.99 8.77
CA ALA A 122 -10.78 -5.55 10.00
C ALA A 122 -10.58 -4.59 11.17
N GLU A 123 -11.66 -4.30 11.91
CA GLU A 123 -11.70 -3.45 13.12
C GLU A 123 -11.25 -1.97 12.94
N GLY A 124 -10.52 -1.66 11.86
CA GLY A 124 -9.99 -0.33 11.56
C GLY A 124 -10.98 0.60 10.86
N GLU A 125 -10.59 1.86 10.75
CA GLU A 125 -11.32 2.93 10.09
C GLU A 125 -10.50 3.53 8.95
N VAL A 126 -11.08 3.55 7.75
CA VAL A 126 -10.49 4.14 6.54
C VAL A 126 -11.40 5.23 6.02
N THR A 127 -10.92 6.47 5.92
CA THR A 127 -11.72 7.62 5.50
C THR A 127 -11.01 8.47 4.45
N ALA A 128 -11.72 8.96 3.43
CA ALA A 128 -11.18 9.88 2.42
C ALA A 128 -9.84 9.40 1.82
N SER A 129 -9.76 8.12 1.41
CA SER A 129 -8.48 7.48 1.06
C SER A 129 -8.56 6.63 -0.21
N LEU A 130 -7.44 6.58 -0.94
CA LEU A 130 -7.16 5.58 -1.97
C LEU A 130 -6.15 4.57 -1.42
N VAL A 131 -6.58 3.34 -1.16
CA VAL A 131 -5.77 2.36 -0.42
C VAL A 131 -5.62 1.08 -1.20
N GLY A 132 -4.40 0.55 -1.34
CA GLY A 132 -4.20 -0.81 -1.84
C GLY A 132 -3.74 -0.88 -3.29
N PRO A 133 -3.46 -2.09 -3.79
CA PRO A 133 -3.95 -3.40 -3.36
C PRO A 133 -3.27 -4.02 -2.12
N PHE A 134 -3.77 -5.14 -1.60
CA PHE A 134 -3.16 -5.96 -0.54
C PHE A 134 -2.86 -5.25 0.80
N VAL A 135 -3.56 -4.18 1.15
CA VAL A 135 -3.36 -3.51 2.44
C VAL A 135 -4.11 -4.26 3.54
N GLY A 136 -3.49 -4.40 4.71
CA GLY A 136 -4.05 -5.13 5.84
C GLY A 136 -4.29 -4.27 7.07
N PHE A 137 -5.51 -4.35 7.61
CA PHE A 137 -5.85 -4.02 8.99
C PHE A 137 -6.24 -5.32 9.68
N HIS A 138 -5.73 -5.53 10.88
CA HIS A 138 -6.07 -6.71 11.68
C HIS A 138 -6.73 -6.35 13.00
N HIS A 139 -6.64 -5.08 13.40
CA HIS A 139 -7.13 -4.54 14.65
C HIS A 139 -7.53 -3.07 14.47
N GLN A 140 -8.14 -2.49 15.50
CA GLN A 140 -8.53 -1.07 15.52
C GLN A 140 -7.33 -0.16 15.21
N ALA A 141 -7.47 0.66 14.17
CA ALA A 141 -6.51 1.68 13.75
C ALA A 141 -7.24 2.72 12.89
N LEU A 142 -6.63 3.90 12.74
CA LEU A 142 -7.17 4.99 11.93
C LEU A 142 -6.27 5.24 10.71
N LEU A 143 -6.87 5.32 9.52
CA LEU A 143 -6.23 5.73 8.29
C LEU A 143 -7.09 6.76 7.55
N ILE A 144 -6.65 8.01 7.48
CA ILE A 144 -7.41 9.06 6.77
C ILE A 144 -6.55 9.87 5.81
N ALA A 145 -7.16 10.48 4.80
CA ALA A 145 -6.50 11.32 3.80
C ALA A 145 -5.21 10.69 3.25
N CYS A 146 -5.33 9.42 2.85
CA CYS A 146 -4.21 8.58 2.44
C CYS A 146 -4.27 8.27 0.94
N PHE A 147 -3.17 8.52 0.23
CA PHE A 147 -2.94 8.16 -1.15
C PHE A 147 -1.90 7.02 -1.24
N TRP A 148 -2.37 5.78 -1.28
CA TRP A 148 -1.54 4.57 -1.22
C TRP A 148 -1.84 3.55 -2.33
N PRO A 149 -1.71 3.93 -3.62
CA PRO A 149 -1.99 3.03 -4.75
C PRO A 149 -0.98 1.88 -4.90
N ALA A 150 0.20 1.98 -4.31
CA ALA A 150 1.19 0.91 -4.32
C ALA A 150 0.82 -0.22 -3.33
N GLY A 151 0.05 0.12 -2.29
CA GLY A 151 -0.50 -0.82 -1.33
C GLY A 151 0.52 -1.72 -0.64
N ARG A 152 0.16 -2.98 -0.41
CA ARG A 152 0.95 -4.07 0.20
C ARG A 152 1.39 -3.85 1.64
N GLY A 153 0.96 -2.75 2.24
CA GLY A 153 1.34 -2.43 3.60
C GLY A 153 0.43 -3.03 4.65
N ASN A 154 0.79 -2.74 5.89
CA ASN A 154 0.07 -3.21 7.06
C ASN A 154 -0.09 -2.06 8.06
N ILE A 155 -1.23 -2.02 8.73
CA ILE A 155 -1.53 -1.03 9.76
C ILE A 155 -1.71 -1.77 11.09
N GLY A 156 -0.84 -1.47 12.04
CA GLY A 156 -0.84 -2.05 13.38
C GLY A 156 -1.96 -1.50 14.26
N TYR A 157 -2.33 -2.26 15.30
CA TYR A 157 -3.29 -1.82 16.30
C TYR A 157 -2.91 -0.47 16.92
N GLY A 158 -3.88 0.42 17.07
CA GLY A 158 -3.72 1.74 17.65
C GLY A 158 -2.93 2.71 16.77
N ALA A 159 -2.52 2.33 15.56
CA ALA A 159 -1.86 3.25 14.64
C ALA A 159 -2.82 4.39 14.28
N ASN A 160 -2.38 5.62 14.55
CA ASN A 160 -3.05 6.85 14.18
C ASN A 160 -2.36 7.42 12.93
N VAL A 161 -2.73 6.88 11.78
CA VAL A 161 -2.26 7.32 10.45
C VAL A 161 -3.24 8.36 9.93
N GLY A 162 -3.28 9.50 10.62
CA GLY A 162 -4.36 10.45 10.44
C GLY A 162 -4.23 11.77 11.16
N SER A 163 -3.05 12.16 11.65
CA SER A 163 -2.87 13.46 12.29
C SER A 163 -2.81 14.59 11.25
N ASN A 164 -3.93 14.83 10.54
CA ASN A 164 -4.11 15.81 9.47
C ASN A 164 -4.74 17.14 9.97
N HIS A 165 -5.54 17.12 11.02
CA HIS A 165 -6.15 18.30 11.66
C HIS A 165 -5.13 19.10 12.51
N THR A 166 -4.17 19.71 11.84
CA THR A 166 -3.06 20.42 12.51
C THR A 166 -3.40 21.87 12.86
N GLY A 167 -4.55 22.39 12.40
CA GLY A 167 -4.98 23.78 12.59
C GLY A 167 -4.10 24.83 11.91
N LYS A 168 -3.09 24.41 11.14
CA LYS A 168 -2.07 25.29 10.53
C LYS A 168 -2.17 25.45 9.01
N ALA A 169 -2.85 24.53 8.34
CA ALA A 169 -3.00 24.48 6.89
C ALA A 169 -4.28 23.70 6.53
N PRO A 170 -4.77 23.76 5.27
CA PRO A 170 -5.76 22.83 4.77
C PRO A 170 -5.33 21.38 5.01
N ASP A 171 -6.30 20.47 5.10
CA ASP A 171 -6.03 19.05 5.34
C ASP A 171 -4.98 18.53 4.35
N GLN A 172 -3.93 17.94 4.91
CA GLN A 172 -2.79 17.42 4.16
C GLN A 172 -2.95 15.92 3.93
N GLU A 173 -2.09 15.36 3.10
CA GLU A 173 -2.16 13.95 2.71
C GLU A 173 -0.96 13.15 3.23
N ASN A 174 -1.18 11.84 3.34
CA ASN A 174 -0.15 10.85 3.52
C ASN A 174 0.01 10.04 2.23
N CYS A 175 1.26 9.85 1.81
CA CYS A 175 1.62 9.07 0.63
C CYS A 175 2.58 7.95 1.05
N PRO A 176 2.09 6.81 1.58
CA PRO A 176 2.94 5.71 1.98
C PRO A 176 3.66 5.06 0.78
N GLY A 177 4.80 4.43 1.07
CA GLY A 177 5.50 3.59 0.12
C GLY A 177 4.82 2.23 -0.01
N GLU A 178 5.11 1.52 -1.10
CA GLU A 178 4.70 0.12 -1.23
C GLU A 178 5.17 -0.68 0.00
N GLY A 179 4.30 -1.47 0.61
CA GLY A 179 4.71 -2.34 1.71
C GLY A 179 5.08 -1.64 3.01
N THR A 180 4.82 -0.34 3.16
CA THR A 180 5.03 0.35 4.44
C THR A 180 4.24 -0.35 5.56
N PHE A 181 4.91 -0.60 6.67
CA PHE A 181 4.27 -1.11 7.88
C PHE A 181 4.26 -0.02 8.94
N PHE A 182 3.06 0.47 9.27
CA PHE A 182 2.83 1.31 10.44
C PHE A 182 2.69 0.42 11.67
N GLY A 183 3.70 0.42 12.54
CA GLY A 183 3.72 -0.35 13.77
C GLY A 183 2.61 0.03 14.74
N LEU A 184 2.49 -0.75 15.81
CA LEU A 184 1.44 -0.56 16.82
C LEU A 184 1.55 0.83 17.45
N ALA A 185 0.41 1.48 17.73
CA ALA A 185 0.36 2.78 18.42
C ALA A 185 1.25 3.89 17.78
N THR A 186 1.54 3.79 16.48
CA THR A 186 2.25 4.85 15.76
C THR A 186 1.38 6.10 15.60
N ASN A 187 1.99 7.27 15.50
CA ASN A 187 1.30 8.52 15.20
C ASN A 187 1.96 9.22 14.02
N ILE A 188 1.28 9.29 12.88
CA ILE A 188 1.82 9.85 11.65
C ILE A 188 1.22 11.23 11.41
N LYS A 189 2.04 12.29 11.58
CA LYS A 189 1.64 13.68 11.35
C LYS A 189 1.86 14.08 9.90
N TYR A 190 0.88 14.80 9.35
CA TYR A 190 0.87 15.12 7.92
C TYR A 190 1.55 16.48 7.62
N PRO A 191 2.15 16.64 6.42
CA PRO A 191 2.19 15.66 5.34
C PRO A 191 3.27 14.63 5.62
N CYS A 192 3.03 13.39 5.18
CA CYS A 192 4.01 12.32 5.25
C CYS A 192 4.17 11.69 3.87
N ASN A 193 5.38 11.66 3.33
CA ASN A 193 5.63 11.05 2.02
C ASN A 193 6.73 9.98 2.11
N LEU A 194 6.33 8.73 1.94
CA LEU A 194 7.18 7.55 1.98
C LEU A 194 7.20 6.81 0.64
N VAL A 195 6.73 7.42 -0.45
CA VAL A 195 6.69 6.80 -1.80
C VAL A 195 8.08 6.30 -2.24
N ASP A 196 9.13 7.02 -1.85
CA ASP A 196 10.54 6.68 -2.11
C ASP A 196 11.15 5.74 -1.05
N SER A 197 10.35 5.26 -0.09
CA SER A 197 10.75 4.36 1.02
C SER A 197 9.92 3.08 1.07
N PRO A 198 9.89 2.26 0.00
CA PRO A 198 9.11 1.03 -0.01
C PRO A 198 9.64 0.05 1.04
N TYR A 199 8.72 -0.76 1.59
CA TYR A 199 8.94 -1.80 2.57
C TYR A 199 9.63 -1.33 3.85
N SER A 200 9.45 -0.05 4.22
CA SER A 200 9.92 0.49 5.48
C SER A 200 8.95 0.21 6.63
N LEU A 201 9.50 -0.02 7.81
CA LEU A 201 8.79 -0.24 9.07
C LEU A 201 8.91 1.01 9.94
N ILE A 202 7.76 1.54 10.38
CA ILE A 202 7.70 2.51 11.47
C ILE A 202 7.45 1.71 12.74
N ALA A 203 8.39 1.73 13.68
CA ALA A 203 8.32 0.91 14.89
C ALA A 203 7.13 1.27 15.79
N THR A 204 6.84 0.40 16.75
CA THR A 204 5.75 0.62 17.71
C THR A 204 5.94 1.91 18.51
N GLY A 205 4.86 2.66 18.74
CA GLY A 205 4.85 3.86 19.57
C GLY A 205 5.48 5.10 18.93
N ILE A 206 5.96 5.00 17.70
CA ILE A 206 6.70 6.10 17.06
C ILE A 206 5.78 7.20 16.57
N SER A 207 6.14 8.43 16.90
CA SER A 207 5.52 9.64 16.38
C SER A 207 6.37 10.23 15.25
N CYS A 208 5.88 10.16 14.02
CA CYS A 208 6.52 10.79 12.88
C CYS A 208 6.04 12.24 12.75
N LEU A 209 6.99 13.19 12.79
CA LEU A 209 6.71 14.57 12.38
C LEU A 209 6.41 14.66 10.88
N PRO A 210 5.79 15.77 10.41
CA PRO A 210 5.55 15.99 9.00
C PRO A 210 6.86 15.94 8.19
N GLN A 211 7.00 15.00 7.26
CA GLN A 211 8.28 14.71 6.61
C GLN A 211 8.15 13.92 5.29
N ALA A 212 9.26 13.81 4.55
CA ALA A 212 9.42 12.86 3.47
C ALA A 212 10.66 12.01 3.72
N ILE A 213 10.56 10.70 3.52
CA ILE A 213 11.69 9.76 3.64
C ILE A 213 11.88 9.09 2.28
N GLY A 214 13.12 9.00 1.81
CA GLY A 214 13.51 8.36 0.55
C GLY A 214 14.50 7.21 0.72
N LEU A 215 14.33 6.43 1.79
CA LEU A 215 15.22 5.36 2.23
C LEU A 215 14.43 4.03 2.22
N PRO A 216 14.60 3.18 1.19
CA PRO A 216 13.91 1.90 1.09
C PRO A 216 14.28 0.92 2.22
N PHE A 217 13.36 0.04 2.58
CA PHE A 217 13.58 -1.05 3.53
C PHE A 217 14.07 -0.59 4.91
N SER A 218 13.72 0.63 5.32
CA SER A 218 14.23 1.27 6.53
C SER A 218 13.42 0.88 7.76
N LEU A 219 14.06 0.94 8.92
CA LEU A 219 13.38 0.99 10.21
C LEU A 219 13.43 2.43 10.72
N VAL A 220 12.28 3.01 11.07
CA VAL A 220 12.19 4.26 11.84
C VAL A 220 11.83 3.88 13.28
N ASN A 221 12.67 4.28 14.23
CA ASN A 221 12.56 3.88 15.63
C ASN A 221 12.77 5.06 16.59
N GLU A 222 12.49 4.82 17.86
CA GLU A 222 12.76 5.79 18.91
C GLU A 222 14.26 6.10 18.95
N SER A 223 14.58 7.36 19.27
CA SER A 223 15.97 7.79 19.41
C SER A 223 16.64 6.99 20.53
N THR A 224 17.67 6.21 20.20
CA THR A 224 18.38 5.38 21.21
C THR A 224 19.21 6.21 22.19
N GLU A 225 19.56 7.44 21.82
CA GLU A 225 20.24 8.40 22.69
C GLU A 225 19.75 9.84 22.46
N CYS A 226 20.12 10.75 23.36
CA CYS A 226 19.85 12.18 23.24
C CYS A 226 21.03 12.89 22.56
N ILE A 227 20.84 13.30 21.31
CA ILE A 227 21.87 14.04 20.57
C ILE A 227 21.81 15.53 20.93
N ALA A 228 22.90 16.05 21.49
CA ALA A 228 22.99 17.46 21.87
C ALA A 228 22.72 18.39 20.67
N GLY A 229 21.75 19.29 20.82
CA GLY A 229 21.34 20.21 19.75
C GLY A 229 20.32 19.64 18.76
N LEU A 230 19.86 18.40 18.95
CA LEU A 230 18.75 17.81 18.22
C LEU A 230 17.47 17.81 19.08
N SER A 231 16.31 18.02 18.45
CA SER A 231 15.03 17.95 19.16
C SER A 231 14.71 16.49 19.53
N PRO A 232 14.18 16.22 20.74
CA PRO A 232 13.76 14.86 21.13
C PRO A 232 12.58 14.32 20.31
N ALA A 233 11.93 15.16 19.50
CA ALA A 233 10.88 14.74 18.58
C ALA A 233 11.40 14.15 17.25
N ILE A 234 12.73 14.14 17.04
CA ILE A 234 13.37 13.57 15.85
C ILE A 234 13.69 12.10 16.15
N ASN A 235 13.18 11.21 15.30
CA ASN A 235 13.37 9.77 15.45
C ASN A 235 14.73 9.32 14.88
N GLU A 236 15.13 8.10 15.19
CA GLU A 236 16.28 7.45 14.57
C GLU A 236 15.83 6.62 13.35
N VAL A 237 16.63 6.62 12.28
CA VAL A 237 16.36 5.81 11.09
C VAL A 237 17.54 4.91 10.74
N THR A 238 17.25 3.64 10.46
CA THR A 238 18.21 2.61 10.05
C THR A 238 17.86 2.12 8.65
N PRO A 239 18.52 2.63 7.59
CA PRO A 239 18.18 2.26 6.22
C PRO A 239 18.60 0.84 5.88
N GLY A 240 17.77 0.13 5.10
CA GLY A 240 18.04 -1.25 4.70
C GLY A 240 17.86 -2.29 5.80
N TRP A 241 17.39 -1.91 6.99
CA TRP A 241 17.15 -2.81 8.12
C TRP A 241 16.26 -4.01 7.76
N MET A 242 15.22 -3.81 6.97
CA MET A 242 14.33 -4.91 6.54
C MET A 242 15.06 -5.93 5.65
N LEU A 243 16.13 -5.52 4.95
CA LEU A 243 16.95 -6.43 4.16
C LEU A 243 17.96 -7.18 5.01
N SER A 244 18.62 -6.50 5.97
CA SER A 244 19.67 -7.10 6.80
C SER A 244 19.12 -7.94 7.95
N ASP A 245 18.04 -7.49 8.60
CA ASP A 245 17.59 -8.01 9.90
C ASP A 245 16.21 -8.65 9.85
N ASN A 246 15.41 -8.40 8.81
CA ASN A 246 14.04 -8.93 8.72
C ASN A 246 13.62 -9.39 7.31
N MET A 247 14.55 -10.04 6.60
CA MET A 247 14.29 -10.54 5.24
C MET A 247 13.16 -11.59 5.21
N TYR A 248 12.95 -12.32 6.31
CA TYR A 248 11.82 -13.24 6.47
C TYR A 248 10.47 -12.58 6.21
N SER A 249 10.25 -11.37 6.75
CA SER A 249 8.97 -10.66 6.58
C SER A 249 8.71 -10.29 5.12
N LEU A 250 9.76 -9.99 4.34
CA LEU A 250 9.64 -9.69 2.91
C LEU A 250 9.16 -10.91 2.12
N TYR A 251 9.78 -12.08 2.34
CA TYR A 251 9.37 -13.32 1.68
C TYR A 251 7.98 -13.80 2.11
N ARG A 252 7.65 -13.67 3.41
CA ARG A 252 6.31 -13.95 3.92
C ARG A 252 5.26 -13.07 3.24
N ASN A 253 5.58 -11.80 2.99
CA ASN A 253 4.71 -10.89 2.27
C ASN A 253 4.52 -11.31 0.81
N GLU A 254 5.60 -11.66 0.08
CA GLU A 254 5.50 -12.18 -1.30
C GLU A 254 4.52 -13.37 -1.38
N ALA A 255 4.69 -14.37 -0.50
CA ALA A 255 3.83 -15.56 -0.46
C ALA A 255 2.36 -15.22 -0.13
N LYS A 256 2.14 -14.26 0.80
CA LYS A 256 0.80 -13.78 1.15
C LYS A 256 0.13 -13.08 -0.05
N PHE A 257 0.87 -12.28 -0.81
CA PHE A 257 0.34 -11.59 -1.99
C PHE A 257 0.02 -12.57 -3.11
N GLU A 258 0.89 -13.55 -3.33
CA GLU A 258 0.67 -14.62 -4.31
C GLU A 258 -0.60 -15.42 -3.99
N SER A 259 -0.76 -15.85 -2.73
CA SER A 259 -1.97 -16.55 -2.28
C SER A 259 -3.23 -15.73 -2.46
N ARG A 260 -3.21 -14.44 -2.08
CA ARG A 260 -4.39 -13.56 -2.23
C ARG A 260 -4.72 -13.26 -3.68
N GLN A 261 -3.72 -13.11 -4.53
CA GLN A 261 -3.93 -12.95 -5.96
C GLN A 261 -4.60 -14.18 -6.59
N GLY A 262 -4.32 -15.38 -6.06
CA GLY A 262 -5.03 -16.60 -6.47
C GLY A 262 -6.54 -16.54 -6.27
N ASN A 263 -7.04 -15.64 -5.42
CA ASN A 263 -8.46 -15.43 -5.18
C ASN A 263 -9.08 -14.38 -6.13
N LEU A 264 -8.27 -13.65 -6.90
CA LEU A 264 -8.80 -12.68 -7.85
C LEU A 264 -9.52 -13.40 -9.01
N PRO A 265 -10.55 -12.77 -9.59
CA PRO A 265 -11.17 -13.26 -10.82
C PRO A 265 -10.13 -13.52 -11.92
N LYS A 266 -10.32 -14.58 -12.72
CA LYS A 266 -9.38 -15.00 -13.77
C LYS A 266 -9.15 -13.93 -14.85
N ASP A 267 -10.13 -13.06 -15.05
CA ASP A 267 -10.12 -11.91 -15.94
C ASP A 267 -9.62 -10.61 -15.28
N GLY A 268 -9.19 -10.69 -14.00
CA GLY A 268 -8.69 -9.57 -13.22
C GLY A 268 -7.26 -9.15 -13.55
N VAL A 269 -6.82 -8.06 -12.91
CA VAL A 269 -5.46 -7.54 -13.02
C VAL A 269 -4.48 -8.48 -12.31
N MET A 270 -3.44 -8.91 -13.03
CA MET A 270 -2.34 -9.69 -12.45
C MET A 270 -1.31 -8.76 -11.83
N TYR A 271 -1.13 -8.84 -10.51
CA TYR A 271 -0.11 -8.08 -9.80
C TYR A 271 1.20 -8.85 -9.72
N GLN A 272 2.31 -8.12 -9.82
CA GLN A 272 3.63 -8.67 -9.51
C GLN A 272 3.82 -8.70 -8.00
N TYR A 273 3.92 -9.88 -7.41
CA TYR A 273 4.05 -10.05 -5.96
C TYR A 273 5.49 -9.97 -5.46
N SER A 274 6.49 -10.12 -6.35
CA SER A 274 7.89 -10.05 -5.91
C SER A 274 8.24 -8.66 -5.41
N VAL A 275 8.92 -8.58 -4.26
CA VAL A 275 9.47 -7.38 -3.64
C VAL A 275 10.63 -6.83 -4.46
N PHE A 276 11.47 -7.72 -4.99
CA PHE A 276 12.70 -7.35 -5.70
C PHE A 276 12.43 -7.16 -7.19
N ARG A 277 12.07 -5.93 -7.55
CA ARG A 277 11.71 -5.52 -8.93
C ARG A 277 12.55 -4.32 -9.37
N PRO A 278 12.68 -4.06 -10.70
CA PRO A 278 13.52 -2.97 -11.20
C PRO A 278 13.19 -1.62 -10.56
N ASP A 279 11.91 -1.27 -10.46
CA ASP A 279 11.44 -0.02 -9.87
C ASP A 279 11.82 0.14 -8.39
N ILE A 280 11.79 -0.94 -7.61
CA ILE A 280 12.21 -0.94 -6.21
C ILE A 280 13.73 -0.86 -6.10
N MET A 281 14.46 -1.60 -6.95
CA MET A 281 15.92 -1.60 -6.95
C MET A 281 16.50 -0.26 -7.41
N ASP A 282 15.84 0.46 -8.33
CA ASP A 282 16.25 1.81 -8.73
C ASP A 282 16.21 2.79 -7.54
N ARG A 283 15.21 2.66 -6.67
CA ARG A 283 15.12 3.44 -5.42
C ARG A 283 16.26 3.08 -4.46
N VAL A 284 16.63 1.80 -4.38
CA VAL A 284 17.78 1.33 -3.58
C VAL A 284 19.09 1.89 -4.13
N VAL A 285 19.29 1.91 -5.44
CA VAL A 285 20.46 2.55 -6.09
C VAL A 285 20.55 4.02 -5.71
N LYS A 286 19.46 4.77 -5.92
CA LYS A 286 19.38 6.20 -5.59
C LYS A 286 19.72 6.46 -4.12
N ALA A 287 19.11 5.71 -3.20
CA ALA A 287 19.36 5.84 -1.76
C ALA A 287 20.83 5.52 -1.41
N ARG A 288 21.37 4.41 -1.91
CA ARG A 288 22.78 4.02 -1.70
C ARG A 288 23.75 5.10 -2.16
N ASP A 289 23.54 5.67 -3.34
CA ASP A 289 24.46 6.64 -3.93
C ASP A 289 24.42 7.97 -3.17
N ILE A 290 23.25 8.40 -2.71
CA ILE A 290 23.10 9.55 -1.81
C ILE A 290 23.80 9.28 -0.47
N LEU A 291 23.61 8.10 0.13
CA LEU A 291 24.28 7.76 1.39
C LEU A 291 25.80 7.69 1.23
N LYS A 292 26.33 7.23 0.10
CA LYS A 292 27.76 7.22 -0.22
C LYS A 292 28.34 8.63 -0.36
N ALA A 293 27.58 9.55 -0.95
CA ALA A 293 28.03 10.91 -1.21
C ALA A 293 28.11 11.78 0.06
N ALA A 294 27.47 11.38 1.16
CA ALA A 294 27.52 12.11 2.42
C ALA A 294 28.91 12.03 3.06
N ASP A 295 29.55 13.19 3.29
CA ASP A 295 30.84 13.30 3.98
C ASP A 295 30.61 13.49 5.50
N PRO A 296 31.19 12.65 6.37
CA PRO A 296 31.12 12.82 7.82
C PRO A 296 31.66 14.17 8.34
N LYS A 297 32.45 14.90 7.54
CA LYS A 297 32.94 16.25 7.88
C LYS A 297 31.86 17.32 7.79
N ASP A 298 30.79 17.10 7.02
CA ASP A 298 29.74 18.09 6.78
C ASP A 298 28.76 18.22 7.96
N THR A 299 28.78 17.27 8.89
CA THR A 299 27.98 17.33 10.10
C THR A 299 28.75 17.95 11.26
N LYS A 300 28.03 18.78 12.03
CA LYS A 300 28.49 19.35 13.31
C LYS A 300 27.98 18.56 14.51
N LEU A 301 26.96 17.70 14.31
CA LEU A 301 26.38 16.90 15.38
C LEU A 301 27.23 15.67 15.64
N ARG A 302 27.34 15.30 16.90
CA ARG A 302 28.11 14.15 17.37
C ARG A 302 27.27 13.35 18.35
N ASP A 303 27.43 12.03 18.30
CA ASP A 303 26.87 11.11 19.29
C ASP A 303 27.69 11.11 20.59
N ALA A 304 27.25 10.36 21.60
CA ALA A 304 27.95 10.22 22.87
C ALA A 304 29.40 9.70 22.75
N LYS A 305 29.76 9.05 21.64
CA LYS A 305 31.11 8.53 21.35
C LYS A 305 31.92 9.48 20.47
N GLY A 306 31.42 10.69 20.21
CA GLY A 306 32.06 11.68 19.36
C GLY A 306 32.04 11.32 17.87
N GLN A 307 31.20 10.38 17.44
CA GLN A 307 31.07 10.02 16.03
C GLN A 307 30.09 10.96 15.30
N PRO A 308 30.27 11.16 13.99
CA PRO A 308 29.37 11.97 13.17
C PRO A 308 27.93 11.45 13.15
N VAL A 309 26.97 12.38 13.27
CA VAL A 309 25.52 12.12 13.19
C VAL A 309 24.91 12.87 12.00
N PHE A 310 24.09 12.20 11.20
CA PHE A 310 23.47 12.78 10.01
C PHE A 310 22.00 13.11 10.25
N THR A 311 21.53 14.22 9.67
CA THR A 311 20.11 14.58 9.57
C THR A 311 19.76 14.97 8.13
N ASP A 312 18.52 15.41 7.91
CA ASP A 312 18.07 16.09 6.68
C ASP A 312 18.98 17.22 6.16
N LYS A 313 19.79 17.85 7.03
CA LYS A 313 20.72 18.92 6.65
C LYS A 313 21.85 18.42 5.75
N GLN A 314 22.35 17.22 6.02
CA GLN A 314 23.39 16.58 5.21
C GLN A 314 22.77 15.64 4.16
N ILE A 315 21.70 14.94 4.53
CA ILE A 315 21.08 13.92 3.69
C ILE A 315 19.58 14.16 3.66
N ARG A 316 19.13 14.97 2.68
CA ARG A 316 17.72 15.43 2.59
C ARG A 316 16.68 14.29 2.63
N ILE A 317 17.01 13.13 2.09
CA ILE A 317 16.10 11.96 2.04
C ILE A 317 15.90 11.25 3.39
N LEU A 318 16.60 11.66 4.46
CA LEU A 318 16.34 11.16 5.82
C LEU A 318 15.00 11.62 6.37
N GLY A 319 14.47 12.76 5.91
CA GLY A 319 13.33 13.40 6.56
C GLY A 319 13.68 13.90 7.96
N LYS A 320 12.66 14.04 8.83
CA LYS A 320 12.84 14.51 10.21
C LYS A 320 13.26 13.35 11.12
N ASN A 321 14.37 12.71 10.73
CA ASN A 321 15.04 11.65 11.46
C ASN A 321 16.54 11.94 11.50
N TRP A 322 17.26 11.22 12.35
CA TRP A 322 18.71 11.21 12.39
C TRP A 322 19.26 9.78 12.27
N MET A 323 20.55 9.66 11.98
CA MET A 323 21.20 8.37 11.82
C MET A 323 22.69 8.45 12.21
N HIS A 324 23.21 7.38 12.81
CA HIS A 324 24.64 7.18 13.06
C HIS A 324 25.47 6.96 11.78
N GLU A 325 26.75 7.32 11.83
CA GLU A 325 27.71 6.94 10.78
C GLU A 325 27.80 5.42 10.57
N SER A 326 27.77 4.62 11.65
CA SER A 326 27.78 3.16 11.57
C SER A 326 26.57 2.61 10.81
N ALA A 327 25.39 3.18 11.03
CA ALA A 327 24.16 2.83 10.32
C ALA A 327 24.24 3.25 8.85
N ARG A 328 24.82 4.41 8.53
CA ARG A 328 25.07 4.84 7.13
C ARG A 328 25.95 3.84 6.38
N LEU A 329 27.08 3.45 6.97
CA LEU A 329 28.02 2.51 6.36
C LEU A 329 27.40 1.11 6.19
N THR A 330 26.64 0.66 7.19
CA THR A 330 25.89 -0.60 7.13
C THR A 330 24.85 -0.57 6.02
N ALA A 331 24.06 0.50 5.91
CA ALA A 331 23.09 0.68 4.84
C ALA A 331 23.73 0.64 3.45
N VAL A 332 24.84 1.37 3.25
CA VAL A 332 25.59 1.36 1.98
C VAL A 332 26.05 -0.04 1.62
N LYS A 333 26.57 -0.80 2.59
CA LYS A 333 26.98 -2.19 2.40
C LYS A 333 25.79 -3.07 2.04
N THR A 334 24.72 -3.03 2.83
CA THR A 334 23.50 -3.83 2.62
C THR A 334 22.89 -3.57 1.25
N TYR A 335 22.67 -2.30 0.89
CA TYR A 335 22.14 -1.97 -0.44
C TYR A 335 23.07 -2.44 -1.56
N THR A 336 24.40 -2.28 -1.42
CA THR A 336 25.35 -2.79 -2.42
C THR A 336 25.23 -4.31 -2.59
N THR A 337 25.20 -5.06 -1.49
CA THR A 337 25.07 -6.53 -1.50
C THR A 337 23.78 -6.97 -2.18
N PHE A 338 22.63 -6.36 -1.83
CA PHE A 338 21.34 -6.76 -2.38
C PHE A 338 21.16 -6.37 -3.85
N LEU A 339 21.77 -5.25 -4.28
CA LEU A 339 21.82 -4.90 -5.71
C LEU A 339 22.67 -5.89 -6.51
N GLN A 340 23.81 -6.32 -5.97
CA GLN A 340 24.63 -7.37 -6.60
C GLN A 340 23.88 -8.70 -6.65
N TRP A 341 23.25 -9.10 -5.54
CA TRP A 341 22.43 -10.31 -5.48
C TRP A 341 21.29 -10.28 -6.51
N TYR A 342 20.59 -9.14 -6.62
CA TYR A 342 19.55 -8.94 -7.62
C TYR A 342 20.08 -9.09 -9.06
N ALA A 343 21.21 -8.45 -9.37
CA ALA A 343 21.86 -8.54 -10.67
C ALA A 343 22.30 -9.98 -11.02
N ILE A 344 22.92 -10.68 -10.06
CA ILE A 344 23.35 -12.08 -10.23
C ILE A 344 22.14 -12.99 -10.47
N ARG A 345 21.04 -12.82 -9.72
CA ARG A 345 19.80 -13.58 -9.97
C ARG A 345 19.20 -13.28 -11.34
N GLY A 346 19.27 -12.02 -11.79
CA GLY A 346 18.86 -11.63 -13.14
C GLY A 346 19.68 -12.33 -14.21
N LEU A 347 21.01 -12.34 -14.08
CA LEU A 347 21.93 -13.03 -14.99
C LEU A 347 21.67 -14.55 -15.00
N TRP A 348 21.57 -15.16 -13.82
CA TRP A 348 21.27 -16.58 -13.67
C TRP A 348 19.97 -16.96 -14.38
N ARG A 349 18.89 -16.20 -14.17
CA ARG A 349 17.59 -16.46 -14.83
C ARG A 349 17.70 -16.40 -16.35
N ARG A 350 18.49 -15.48 -16.90
CA ARG A 350 18.73 -15.40 -18.35
C ARG A 350 19.49 -16.63 -18.85
N LEU A 351 20.62 -16.96 -18.23
CA LEU A 351 21.42 -18.14 -18.58
C LEU A 351 20.62 -19.45 -18.50
N SER A 352 19.86 -19.67 -17.42
CA SER A 352 19.02 -20.86 -17.29
C SER A 352 17.85 -20.90 -18.29
N SER A 353 17.36 -19.74 -18.74
CA SER A 353 16.32 -19.69 -19.78
C SER A 353 16.88 -20.01 -21.17
N ASP A 354 18.13 -19.60 -21.42
CA ASP A 354 18.83 -19.88 -22.68
C ASP A 354 19.25 -21.35 -22.75
N GLU A 355 19.68 -21.97 -21.64
CA GLU A 355 19.91 -23.42 -21.56
C GLU A 355 18.64 -24.23 -21.84
N LYS A 356 17.48 -23.81 -21.31
CA LYS A 356 16.19 -24.46 -21.60
C LYS A 356 15.76 -24.29 -23.05
N LYS A 357 16.07 -23.15 -23.68
CA LYS A 357 15.83 -22.95 -25.12
C LYS A 357 16.79 -23.79 -25.97
N MET A 358 18.05 -23.93 -25.57
CA MET A 358 19.02 -24.80 -26.23
C MET A 358 18.68 -26.30 -26.11
N SER A 359 18.10 -26.74 -24.99
CA SER A 359 17.71 -28.15 -24.80
C SER A 359 16.37 -28.53 -25.45
N THR A 360 15.55 -27.54 -25.83
CA THR A 360 14.25 -27.75 -26.49
C THR A 360 14.23 -27.34 -27.97
N GLY A 361 15.28 -26.67 -28.45
CA GLY A 361 15.47 -26.32 -29.86
C GLY A 361 16.04 -27.50 -30.66
N ARG A 362 15.69 -27.60 -31.95
CA ARG A 362 16.36 -28.55 -32.84
C ARG A 362 17.86 -28.19 -32.93
N PRO A 363 18.76 -29.16 -33.11
CA PRO A 363 20.22 -28.92 -33.11
C PRO A 363 20.69 -27.82 -34.09
N GLU A 364 19.87 -27.52 -35.10
CA GLU A 364 20.12 -26.58 -36.19
C GLU A 364 20.02 -25.10 -35.74
N ASP A 365 19.31 -24.81 -34.65
CA ASP A 365 19.10 -23.45 -34.14
C ASP A 365 20.23 -22.98 -33.21
N ALA A 366 20.98 -23.91 -32.61
CA ALA A 366 22.10 -23.60 -31.72
C ALA A 366 23.28 -22.91 -32.45
N ALA A 367 23.46 -23.21 -33.74
CA ALA A 367 24.53 -22.62 -34.55
C ALA A 367 24.32 -21.14 -34.90
N LYS A 368 23.10 -20.60 -34.74
CA LYS A 368 22.77 -19.19 -35.05
C LYS A 368 22.89 -18.25 -33.86
N MET A 369 22.98 -18.75 -32.63
CA MET A 369 23.01 -17.90 -31.43
C MET A 369 24.42 -17.55 -30.91
N VAL A 370 25.49 -18.13 -31.50
CA VAL A 370 26.88 -17.82 -31.14
C VAL A 370 27.45 -16.65 -31.96
N SER A 371 26.66 -16.02 -32.84
CA SER A 371 27.06 -14.82 -33.59
C SER A 371 26.21 -13.60 -33.23
N LEU A 372 26.60 -12.89 -32.16
CA LEU A 372 26.69 -11.43 -31.98
C LEU A 372 26.64 -11.03 -30.50
#